data_AF-A0A392VSK2-F1
#
_entry.id   AF-A0A392VSK2-F1
#
_cell.length_a   1.000
_cell.length_b   1.000
_cell.length_c   1.000
_cell.angle_alpha   90.00
_cell.angle_beta   90.00
_cell.angle_gamma   90.00
#
_symmetry.space_group_name_H-M   'P 1'
#
loop_
_entity.id
_entity.type
_entity.pdbx_description
1 polymer ?
#
loop_
_entity_poly.entity_id
_entity_poly.type
_entity_poly.pdbx_seq_one_letter_code
_entity_poly.pdbx_strand_id
1 'polypeptide(L)' 'SLETLFSDAISKLEEALTVNPNKHDALWCLGNALTSQAFLNPDPDEAKVYFDKAAVYFQQAVDE' A
#
# COMPACT_ATOMS: atom_id res chain seq x y z
N SER A 1 14.61 -3.96 -8.94
CA SER A 1 15.07 -3.11 -7.82
C SER A 1 14.09 -3.26 -6.66
N LEU A 2 14.33 -2.64 -5.49
CA LEU A 2 13.32 -2.58 -4.42
C LEU A 2 12.02 -1.93 -4.93
N GLU A 3 12.12 -0.93 -5.79
CA GLU A 3 10.97 -0.30 -6.45
C GLU A 3 10.12 -1.30 -7.23
N THR A 4 10.74 -2.18 -8.03
CA THR A 4 10.02 -3.22 -8.78
C THR A 4 9.29 -4.18 -7.84
N LEU A 5 9.92 -4.56 -6.72
CA LEU A 5 9.33 -5.46 -5.75
C LEU A 5 8.06 -4.85 -5.11
N PHE A 6 8.12 -3.58 -4.70
CA PHE A 6 6.95 -2.91 -4.12
C PHE A 6 5.87 -2.66 -5.17
N SER A 7 6.23 -2.25 -6.38
CA SER A 7 5.28 -2.07 -7.48
C SER A 7 4.53 -3.37 -7.80
N ASP A 8 5.24 -4.49 -7.90
CA ASP A 8 4.63 -5.80 -8.18
C ASP A 8 3.73 -6.26 -7.02
N ALA A 9 4.14 -6.03 -5.78
CA ALA A 9 3.36 -6.37 -4.59
C ALA A 9 2.07 -5.54 -4.53
N ILE A 10 2.16 -4.22 -4.73
CA ILE A 10 1.02 -3.31 -4.76
C ILE A 10 0.04 -3.73 -5.87
N SER A 11 0.54 -3.95 -7.10
CA SER A 11 -0.31 -4.37 -8.23
C SER A 11 -1.10 -5.65 -7.94
N LYS A 12 -0.45 -6.68 -7.38
CA LYS A 12 -1.13 -7.95 -7.05
C LYS A 12 -2.16 -7.81 -5.92
N LEU A 13 -1.91 -6.93 -4.97
CA LEU A 13 -2.86 -6.66 -3.89
C LEU A 13 -4.05 -5.84 -4.39
N GLU A 14 -3.83 -4.87 -5.27
CA GLU A 14 -4.90 -4.13 -5.96
C GLU A 14 -5.77 -5.08 -6.82
N GLU A 15 -5.15 -6.04 -7.53
CA GLU A 15 -5.88 -7.10 -8.22
C GLU A 15 -6.73 -7.94 -7.24
N ALA A 16 -6.21 -8.27 -6.05
CA ALA A 16 -6.98 -8.99 -5.05
C ALA A 16 -8.22 -8.19 -4.57
N LEU A 17 -8.10 -6.86 -4.47
CA LEU A 17 -9.24 -5.98 -4.16
C LEU A 17 -10.25 -5.89 -5.29
N THR A 18 -9.84 -6.08 -6.55
CA THR A 18 -10.83 -6.14 -7.66
C THR A 18 -11.75 -7.37 -7.55
N VAL A 19 -11.27 -8.45 -6.90
CA VAL A 19 -12.04 -9.68 -6.66
C VAL A 19 -12.87 -9.58 -5.37
N ASN A 20 -12.27 -9.08 -4.29
CA ASN A 20 -12.97 -8.78 -3.04
C ASN A 20 -12.52 -7.40 -2.53
N PRO A 21 -13.31 -6.34 -2.79
CA PRO A 21 -12.96 -4.96 -2.45
C PRO A 21 -12.72 -4.73 -0.97
N ASN A 22 -13.33 -5.56 -0.13
CA ASN A 22 -13.29 -5.35 1.30
C ASN A 22 -12.17 -6.17 1.95
N LYS A 23 -11.57 -7.17 1.28
CA LYS A 23 -10.60 -8.11 1.89
C LYS A 23 -9.59 -7.43 2.84
N HIS A 24 -9.86 -7.50 4.14
CA HIS A 24 -9.03 -6.91 5.20
C HIS A 24 -7.52 -7.11 4.99
N ASP A 25 -7.11 -8.37 4.78
CA ASP A 25 -5.70 -8.73 4.63
C ASP A 25 -5.04 -8.02 3.45
N ALA A 26 -5.76 -7.82 2.34
CA ALA A 26 -5.22 -7.15 1.16
C ALA A 26 -5.07 -5.64 1.41
N LEU A 27 -6.06 -5.01 2.04
CA LEU A 27 -6.01 -3.60 2.46
C LEU A 27 -4.86 -3.35 3.45
N TRP A 28 -4.72 -4.20 4.47
CA TRP A 28 -3.63 -4.12 5.44
C TRP A 28 -2.25 -4.30 4.78
N CYS A 29 -2.11 -5.29 3.88
CA CYS A 29 -0.87 -5.50 3.14
C CYS A 29 -0.51 -4.32 2.24
N LEU A 30 -1.49 -3.67 1.60
CA LEU A 30 -1.26 -2.46 0.78
C LEU A 30 -0.70 -1.31 1.60
N GLY A 31 -1.31 -1.05 2.77
CA GLY A 31 -0.80 -0.04 3.69
C GLY A 31 0.65 -0.29 4.11
N ASN A 32 0.99 -1.55 4.41
CA ASN A 32 2.35 -1.93 4.78
C ASN A 32 3.36 -1.84 3.63
N ALA A 33 2.97 -2.24 2.41
CA ALA A 33 3.82 -2.14 1.23
C ALA A 33 4.16 -0.68 0.92
N LEU A 34 3.15 0.20 0.93
CA LEU A 34 3.32 1.64 0.73
C LEU A 34 4.16 2.30 1.84
N THR A 35 3.92 1.93 3.10
CA THR A 35 4.73 2.39 4.25
C THR A 35 6.20 2.00 4.09
N SER A 36 6.46 0.76 3.66
CA SER A 36 7.83 0.26 3.43
C SER A 36 8.50 1.00 2.27
N GLN A 37 7.77 1.27 1.19
CA GLN A 37 8.25 2.08 0.08
C GLN A 37 8.56 3.52 0.49
N ALA A 38 7.71 4.11 1.35
CA ALA A 38 7.93 5.45 1.91
C ALA A 38 9.23 5.54 2.72
N PHE A 39 9.48 4.57 3.60
CA PHE A 39 10.70 4.52 4.42
C PHE A 39 11.99 4.36 3.61
N LEU A 40 11.89 3.80 2.40
CA LEU A 40 13.03 3.57 1.52
C LEU A 40 13.23 4.69 0.50
N ASN A 41 12.30 5.64 0.41
CA ASN A 41 12.43 6.79 -0.48
C ASN A 41 13.23 7.92 0.22
N PRO A 42 14.38 8.34 -0.33
CA PRO A 42 15.16 9.45 0.23
C PRO A 42 14.49 10.82 0.06
N ASP A 43 13.54 10.95 -0.87
CA ASP A 43 12.78 12.18 -1.06
C ASP A 43 11.58 12.23 -0.08
N PRO A 44 11.55 13.19 0.86
CA PRO A 44 10.50 13.28 1.85
C PRO A 44 9.14 13.67 1.27
N ASP A 45 9.10 14.43 0.17
CA ASP A 45 7.85 14.83 -0.47
C ASP A 45 7.23 13.63 -1.19
N GLU A 46 8.03 12.81 -1.86
CA GLU A 46 7.57 11.56 -2.44
C GLU A 46 7.20 10.52 -1.37
N ALA A 47 7.99 10.39 -0.30
CA ALA A 47 7.70 9.50 0.83
C ALA A 47 6.34 9.83 1.47
N LYS A 48 6.03 11.12 1.63
CA LYS A 48 4.74 11.58 2.16
C LYS A 48 3.56 11.10 1.32
N VAL A 49 3.68 11.11 -0.01
CA VAL A 49 2.61 10.59 -0.90
C VAL A 49 2.31 9.12 -0.63
N TYR A 50 3.35 8.31 -0.37
CA TYR A 50 3.17 6.90 -0.04
C TYR A 50 2.54 6.71 1.35
N PHE A 51 2.94 7.51 2.35
CA PHE A 51 2.29 7.49 3.67
C PHE A 51 0.82 7.88 3.62
N ASP A 52 0.49 8.94 2.87
CA ASP A 52 -0.89 9.42 2.72
C ASP A 52 -1.77 8.33 2.09
N LYS A 53 -1.26 7.61 1.08
CA LYS A 53 -1.97 6.45 0.49
C LYS A 53 -2.09 5.27 1.47
N ALA A 54 -1.03 4.97 2.22
CA ALA A 54 -1.05 3.89 3.19
C ALA A 54 -2.14 4.10 4.25
N ALA A 55 -2.28 5.34 4.74
CA ALA A 55 -3.31 5.71 5.72
C ALA A 55 -4.73 5.45 5.19
N VAL A 56 -5.00 5.71 3.91
CA VAL A 56 -6.30 5.41 3.28
C VAL A 56 -6.60 3.92 3.32
N TYR A 57 -5.65 3.06 2.93
CA TYR A 57 -5.86 1.61 2.96
C TYR A 57 -6.01 1.05 4.38
N PHE A 58 -5.27 1.57 5.36
CA PHE A 58 -5.45 1.19 6.75
C PHE A 58 -6.82 1.58 7.27
N GLN A 59 -7.30 2.78 6.93
CA GLN A 59 -8.63 3.22 7.32
C GLN A 59 -9.70 2.29 6.70
N GLN A 60 -9.58 1.98 5.41
CA GLN A 60 -10.47 1.02 4.75
C GLN A 60 -10.44 -0.36 5.40
N ALA A 61 -9.27 -0.84 5.83
CA ALA A 61 -9.15 -2.13 6.52
C ALA A 61 -9.88 -2.13 7.87
N VAL A 62 -9.87 -1.00 8.59
CA VAL A 62 -10.52 -0.86 9.90
C VAL A 62 -12.03 -0.63 9.78
N ASP A 63 -12.47 -0.02 8.68
CA ASP A 63 -13.89 0.29 8.42
C ASP A 63 -14.71 -0.92 7.91
N GLU A 64 -14.07 -2.07 7.68
CA GLU A 64 -14.71 -3.35 7.31
C GLU A 64 -15.41 -4.04 8.50
#